data_AF-G3GSZ5-F1
#
_entry.id   AF-G3GSZ5-F1
#
_cell.length_a   1.000
_cell.length_b   1.000
_cell.length_c   1.000
_cell.angle_alpha   90.00
_cell.angle_beta   90.00
_cell.angle_gamma   90.00
#
_symmetry.space_group_name_H-M   'P 1'
#
loop_
_entity.id
_entity.type
_entity.pdbx_description
1 polymer ?
#
loop_
_entity_poly.entity_id
_entity_poly.type
_entity_poly.pdbx_seq_one_letter_code
_entity_poly.pdbx_strand_id
1 'polypeptide(L)'
;MPFLEAAGHKLGAKKEGIGGPADYHALGAMEVICNSMAKTLQTALQPPDWLQGHYLVVRYEDLVGDPVKTLRRVYDFVGLLVSPEMEQFALNMTSGSGSSSKPFVVSARNATQAANAWRTALTFQQIKQVEEFCYQPMAVLGYERVNSPEEVKDLSKTLLRKPRL
;
A
#
# COMPACT_ATOMS: atom_id res chain seq x y z
N MET A 1 -15.49 23.30 -46.66
CA MET A 1 -16.33 23.98 -45.65
C MET A 1 -17.78 23.75 -46.03
N PRO A 2 -18.73 23.49 -45.11
CA PRO A 2 -18.64 23.63 -43.65
C PRO A 2 -19.11 22.37 -42.85
N PHE A 3 -18.53 22.05 -41.67
CA PHE A 3 -18.91 22.38 -40.27
C PHE A 3 -19.59 21.17 -39.55
N LEU A 4 -18.96 20.60 -38.50
CA LEU A 4 -19.27 20.72 -37.04
C LEU A 4 -20.61 20.04 -36.65
N GLU A 5 -20.80 19.20 -35.61
CA GLU A 5 -20.37 19.16 -34.20
C GLU A 5 -20.76 17.77 -33.61
N ALA A 6 -19.92 17.11 -32.81
CA ALA A 6 -19.85 17.09 -31.33
C ALA A 6 -20.81 16.13 -30.57
N ALA A 7 -20.15 15.22 -29.84
CA ALA A 7 -20.40 14.71 -28.48
C ALA A 7 -21.82 14.34 -28.00
N GLY A 8 -21.93 13.11 -27.51
CA GLY A 8 -23.02 12.65 -26.66
C GLY A 8 -22.65 11.39 -25.85
N HIS A 9 -21.53 11.38 -25.13
CA HIS A 9 -21.30 10.37 -24.10
C HIS A 9 -22.24 10.63 -22.92
N LYS A 10 -23.33 9.85 -22.84
CA LYS A 10 -24.19 9.81 -21.65
C LYS A 10 -23.40 9.24 -20.48
N LEU A 11 -23.05 10.09 -19.52
CA LEU A 11 -22.74 9.68 -18.16
C LEU A 11 -23.99 9.05 -17.54
N GLY A 12 -23.99 7.72 -17.43
CA GLY A 12 -24.92 7.02 -16.56
C GLY A 12 -24.55 7.31 -15.11
N ALA A 13 -25.43 8.03 -14.42
CA ALA A 13 -25.36 8.25 -12.98
C ALA A 13 -25.33 6.89 -12.25
N LYS A 14 -24.24 6.61 -11.54
CA LYS A 14 -24.18 5.50 -10.57
C LYS A 14 -25.01 5.90 -9.36
N LYS A 15 -26.10 5.16 -9.12
CA LYS A 15 -26.87 5.21 -7.87
C LYS A 15 -25.95 4.92 -6.70
N GLU A 16 -25.88 5.84 -5.75
CA GLU A 16 -25.42 5.57 -4.39
C GLU A 16 -26.49 4.73 -3.69
N GLY A 17 -26.17 3.48 -3.35
CA GLY A 17 -27.09 2.58 -2.66
C GLY A 17 -26.66 1.12 -2.69
N ILE A 18 -26.13 0.65 -1.54
CA ILE A 18 -26.00 -0.72 -1.02
C ILE A 18 -25.44 -1.77 -2.00
N GLY A 19 -24.23 -2.23 -1.66
CA GLY A 19 -23.31 -2.97 -2.51
C GLY A 19 -23.86 -4.25 -3.15
N GLY A 20 -23.35 -4.51 -4.35
CA GLY A 20 -23.65 -5.73 -5.11
C GLY A 20 -22.92 -6.97 -4.55
N PRO A 21 -23.12 -8.15 -5.17
CA PRO A 21 -22.49 -9.41 -4.73
C PRO A 21 -20.96 -9.35 -4.64
N ALA A 22 -20.33 -8.56 -5.52
CA ALA A 22 -18.88 -8.33 -5.51
C ALA A 22 -18.41 -7.57 -4.26
N ASP A 23 -19.24 -6.68 -3.71
CA ASP A 23 -18.93 -5.91 -2.52
C ASP A 23 -18.99 -6.81 -1.26
N TYR A 24 -19.93 -7.76 -1.20
CA TYR A 24 -19.99 -8.74 -0.10
C TYR A 24 -18.76 -9.66 -0.05
N HIS A 25 -18.29 -10.14 -1.20
CA HIS A 25 -17.06 -10.94 -1.25
C HIS A 25 -15.83 -10.14 -0.84
N ALA A 26 -15.76 -8.86 -1.20
CA ALA A 26 -14.68 -7.97 -0.79
C ALA A 26 -14.69 -7.74 0.73
N LEU A 27 -15.86 -7.54 1.35
CA LEU A 27 -15.99 -7.37 2.80
C LEU A 27 -15.55 -8.62 3.57
N GLY A 28 -16.02 -9.81 3.17
CA GLY A 28 -15.62 -11.06 3.80
C GLY A 28 -14.11 -11.34 3.66
N ALA A 29 -13.55 -11.05 2.48
CA ALA A 29 -12.10 -11.15 2.28
C ALA A 29 -11.32 -10.16 3.18
N MET A 30 -11.81 -8.93 3.32
CA MET A 30 -11.17 -7.90 4.13
C MET A 30 -11.13 -8.27 5.62
N GLU A 31 -12.21 -8.83 6.15
CA GLU A 31 -12.24 -9.34 7.52
C GLU A 31 -11.17 -10.43 7.73
N VAL A 32 -11.08 -11.41 6.83
CA VAL A 32 -10.09 -12.49 6.93
C VAL A 32 -8.66 -11.96 6.83
N ILE A 33 -8.40 -11.07 5.85
CA ILE A 33 -7.07 -10.49 5.62
C ILE A 33 -6.63 -9.67 6.83
N CYS A 34 -7.47 -8.76 7.31
CA CYS A 34 -7.08 -7.84 8.38
C CYS A 34 -7.03 -8.52 9.75
N ASN A 35 -7.87 -9.51 10.02
CA ASN A 35 -7.74 -10.36 11.21
C ASN A 35 -6.47 -11.23 11.16
N SER A 36 -6.13 -11.79 10.00
CA SER A 36 -4.89 -12.57 9.84
C SER A 36 -3.65 -11.69 10.03
N MET A 37 -3.67 -10.48 9.47
CA MET A 37 -2.60 -9.50 9.64
C MET A 37 -2.46 -9.07 11.11
N ALA A 38 -3.56 -8.77 11.79
CA ALA A 38 -3.55 -8.43 13.22
C ALA A 38 -2.92 -9.54 14.06
N LYS A 39 -3.28 -10.80 13.83
CA LYS A 39 -2.69 -11.95 14.53
C LYS A 39 -1.20 -12.09 14.25
N THR A 40 -0.78 -11.96 12.98
CA THR A 40 0.63 -12.00 12.60
C THR A 40 1.43 -10.89 13.31
N LEU A 41 0.90 -9.68 13.34
CA LEU A 41 1.54 -8.54 14.00
C LEU A 41 1.57 -8.68 15.52
N GLN A 42 0.53 -9.26 16.13
CA GLN A 42 0.53 -9.59 17.56
C GLN A 42 1.69 -10.54 17.90
N THR A 43 1.89 -11.59 17.10
CA THR A 43 3.01 -12.52 17.24
C THR A 43 4.35 -11.82 17.00
N ALA A 44 4.43 -10.88 16.06
CA ALA A 44 5.66 -10.11 15.83
C ALA A 44 6.01 -9.17 16.99
N LEU A 45 5.02 -8.57 17.64
CA LEU A 45 5.18 -7.69 18.81
C LEU A 45 5.55 -8.46 20.08
N GLN A 46 5.04 -9.68 20.20
CA GLN A 46 5.29 -10.58 21.32
C GLN A 46 5.83 -11.90 20.77
N PRO A 47 7.08 -11.90 20.25
CA PRO A 47 7.62 -13.07 19.57
C PRO A 47 7.84 -14.19 20.59
N PRO A 48 7.42 -15.43 20.27
CA PRO A 48 7.88 -16.60 21.02
C PRO A 48 9.40 -16.77 20.84
N ASP A 49 10.03 -17.49 21.75
CA ASP A 49 11.50 -17.65 21.79
C ASP A 49 12.11 -18.07 20.45
N TRP A 50 11.43 -18.96 19.70
CA TRP A 50 11.90 -19.45 18.40
C TRP A 50 11.85 -18.40 17.29
N LEU A 51 11.05 -17.33 17.43
CA LEU A 51 10.87 -16.27 16.44
C LEU A 51 11.71 -15.02 16.77
N GLN A 52 12.10 -14.85 18.04
CA GLN A 52 12.86 -13.70 18.50
C GLN A 52 14.19 -13.59 17.75
N GLY A 53 14.44 -12.44 17.10
CA GLY A 53 15.63 -12.26 16.27
C GLY A 53 15.60 -12.97 14.91
N HIS A 54 14.54 -13.73 14.62
CA HIS A 54 14.36 -14.50 13.38
C HIS A 54 13.21 -13.97 12.50
N TYR A 55 12.61 -12.84 12.87
CA TYR A 55 11.57 -12.18 12.10
C TYR A 55 11.85 -10.68 11.91
N LEU A 56 11.71 -10.21 10.67
CA LEU A 56 11.90 -8.81 10.30
C LEU A 56 10.66 -8.30 9.56
N VAL A 57 10.04 -7.24 10.10
CA VAL A 57 8.99 -6.51 9.38
C VAL A 57 9.61 -5.44 8.50
N VAL A 58 9.26 -5.49 7.21
CA VAL A 58 9.60 -4.48 6.21
C VAL A 58 8.31 -3.92 5.64
N ARG A 59 8.06 -2.64 5.90
CA ARG A 59 6.92 -1.91 5.34
C ARG A 59 7.29 -1.38 3.96
N TYR A 60 6.44 -1.64 2.98
CA TYR A 60 6.70 -1.31 1.58
C TYR A 60 6.99 0.18 1.37
N GLU A 61 6.25 1.06 2.06
CA GLU A 61 6.41 2.50 1.99
C GLU A 61 7.77 2.98 2.49
N ASP A 62 8.31 2.36 3.55
CA ASP A 62 9.64 2.69 4.06
C ASP A 62 10.73 2.20 3.10
N LEU A 63 10.52 1.02 2.48
CA LEU A 63 11.40 0.48 1.45
C LEU A 63 11.51 1.42 0.26
N VAL A 64 10.38 1.87 -0.29
CA VAL A 64 10.40 2.71 -1.49
C VAL A 64 10.84 4.14 -1.19
N GLY A 65 10.63 4.62 0.04
CA GLY A 65 11.08 5.93 0.49
C GLY A 65 12.59 6.02 0.70
N ASP A 66 13.22 4.95 1.19
CA ASP A 66 14.68 4.84 1.33
C ASP A 66 15.15 3.40 1.02
N PRO A 67 15.32 3.07 -0.28
CA PRO A 67 15.62 1.71 -0.73
C PRO A 67 16.95 1.19 -0.18
N VAL A 68 17.98 2.03 -0.17
CA VAL A 68 19.33 1.64 0.26
C VAL A 68 19.36 1.39 1.76
N LYS A 69 18.75 2.26 2.57
CA LYS A 69 18.66 2.05 4.02
C LYS A 69 17.90 0.79 4.37
N THR A 70 16.77 0.54 3.70
CA THR A 70 15.97 -0.66 3.94
C THR A 70 16.70 -1.92 3.50
N LEU A 71 17.36 -1.89 2.35
CA LEU A 71 18.20 -2.99 1.85
C LEU A 71 19.29 -3.35 2.85
N ARG A 72 20.05 -2.35 3.34
CA ARG A 72 21.09 -2.56 4.37
C ARG A 72 20.53 -3.22 5.62
N ARG A 73 19.41 -2.72 6.15
CA ARG A 73 18.73 -3.30 7.32
C ARG A 73 18.36 -4.77 7.09
N VAL A 74 17.88 -5.12 5.90
CA VAL A 74 17.53 -6.51 5.56
C VAL A 74 18.77 -7.38 5.46
N TYR A 75 19.83 -6.90 4.81
CA TYR A 75 21.11 -7.61 4.65
C TYR A 75 21.78 -7.85 6.01
N ASP A 76 21.83 -6.84 6.86
CA ASP A 76 22.35 -6.94 8.23
C ASP A 76 21.58 -7.97 9.04
N PHE A 77 20.25 -8.00 8.92
CA PHE A 77 19.40 -8.96 9.60
C PHE A 77 19.68 -10.42 9.19
N VAL A 78 19.99 -10.67 7.92
CA VAL A 78 20.36 -12.02 7.43
C VAL A 78 21.86 -12.32 7.51
N GLY A 79 22.67 -11.40 8.05
CA GLY A 79 24.12 -11.59 8.20
C GLY A 79 24.90 -11.54 6.89
N LEU A 80 24.43 -10.76 5.90
CA LEU A 80 25.08 -10.61 4.60
C LEU A 80 25.65 -9.20 4.42
N LEU A 81 26.75 -9.10 3.67
CA LEU A 81 27.29 -7.81 3.24
C LEU A 81 26.56 -7.33 1.98
N VAL A 82 26.16 -6.05 1.98
CA VAL A 82 25.58 -5.41 0.80
C VAL A 82 26.69 -4.99 -0.17
N SER A 83 26.50 -5.25 -1.46
CA SER A 83 27.40 -4.75 -2.50
C SER A 83 26.88 -3.44 -3.10
N PRO A 84 27.77 -2.56 -3.63
CA PRO A 84 27.35 -1.34 -4.32
C PRO A 84 26.38 -1.59 -5.49
N GLU A 85 26.55 -2.70 -6.21
CA GLU A 85 25.67 -3.09 -7.33
C GLU A 85 24.26 -3.42 -6.83
N MET A 86 24.14 -4.01 -5.65
CA MET A 86 22.83 -4.31 -5.06
C MET A 86 22.10 -3.05 -4.61
N GLU A 87 22.82 -2.07 -4.05
CA GLU A 87 22.26 -0.76 -3.72
C GLU A 87 21.76 -0.05 -4.98
N GLN A 88 22.57 -0.08 -6.05
CA GLN A 88 22.19 0.49 -7.34
C GLN A 88 20.99 -0.24 -7.96
N PHE A 89 20.93 -1.56 -7.84
CA PHE A 89 19.79 -2.36 -8.29
C PHE A 89 18.50 -1.95 -7.57
N ALA A 90 18.54 -1.82 -6.23
CA ALA A 90 17.39 -1.39 -5.45
C ALA A 90 16.89 -0.02 -5.90
N LEU A 91 17.78 0.96 -6.06
CA LEU A 91 17.45 2.30 -6.55
C LEU A 91 16.83 2.27 -7.96
N ASN A 92 17.43 1.50 -8.87
CA ASN A 92 16.95 1.41 -10.25
C ASN A 92 15.55 0.78 -10.32
N MET A 93 15.28 -0.22 -9.49
CA MET A 93 13.98 -0.89 -9.46
C MET A 93 12.86 -0.02 -8.87
N THR A 94 13.16 0.83 -7.88
CA THR A 94 12.16 1.69 -7.22
C THR A 94 11.95 3.05 -7.89
N SER A 95 12.90 3.48 -8.73
CA SER A 95 12.89 4.79 -9.40
C SER A 95 12.70 4.69 -10.92
N GLY A 96 12.30 3.52 -11.43
CA GLY A 96 12.11 3.30 -12.86
C GLY A 96 10.89 4.03 -13.43
N SER A 97 10.85 4.14 -14.75
CA SER A 97 9.72 4.75 -15.50
C SER A 97 8.73 3.72 -16.07
N GLY A 98 8.95 2.42 -15.80
CA GLY A 98 8.09 1.36 -16.31
C GLY A 98 6.68 1.44 -15.74
N SER A 99 5.71 1.06 -16.55
CA SER A 99 4.32 0.85 -16.15
C SER A 99 3.84 -0.46 -16.77
N SER A 100 3.07 -1.25 -16.02
CA SER A 100 2.42 -2.43 -16.57
C SER A 100 1.06 -2.62 -15.92
N SER A 101 0.08 -2.95 -16.75
CA SER A 101 -1.28 -3.26 -16.35
C SER A 101 -1.42 -4.60 -15.63
N LYS A 102 -0.36 -5.42 -15.61
CA LYS A 102 -0.35 -6.72 -14.93
C LYS A 102 0.22 -6.55 -13.51
N PRO A 103 -0.54 -6.96 -12.47
CA PRO A 103 -0.18 -6.72 -11.07
C PRO A 103 1.06 -7.49 -10.60
N PHE A 104 1.37 -8.64 -11.21
CA PHE A 104 2.47 -9.52 -10.81
C PHE A 104 3.74 -9.37 -11.65
N VAL A 105 3.78 -8.40 -12.57
CA VAL A 105 4.97 -8.16 -13.40
C VAL A 105 5.97 -7.31 -12.63
N VAL A 106 7.09 -7.93 -12.25
CA VAL A 106 8.24 -7.26 -11.67
C VAL A 106 8.94 -6.46 -12.75
N SER A 107 8.99 -5.14 -12.59
CA SER A 107 9.70 -4.23 -13.49
C SER A 107 10.15 -3.00 -12.72
N ALA A 108 11.13 -2.28 -13.22
CA ALA A 108 11.50 -0.98 -12.66
C ALA A 108 10.35 0.00 -12.87
N ARG A 109 9.74 0.49 -11.78
CA ARG A 109 8.61 1.45 -11.79
C ARG A 109 8.80 2.50 -10.72
N ASN A 110 8.05 3.59 -10.80
CA ASN A 110 8.01 4.58 -9.73
C ASN A 110 7.23 4.00 -8.55
N ALA A 111 7.96 3.45 -7.59
CA ALA A 111 7.39 2.68 -6.49
C ALA A 111 6.65 3.59 -5.48
N THR A 112 7.06 4.85 -5.36
CA THR A 112 6.35 5.87 -4.57
C THR A 112 4.97 6.18 -5.17
N GLN A 113 4.86 6.27 -6.49
CA GLN A 113 3.57 6.42 -7.16
C GLN A 113 2.67 5.20 -6.91
N ALA A 114 3.23 3.99 -7.01
CA ALA A 114 2.50 2.75 -6.75
C ALA A 114 1.98 2.69 -5.29
N ALA A 115 2.82 3.05 -4.32
CA ALA A 115 2.44 3.11 -2.90
C ALA A 115 1.27 4.07 -2.61
N ASN A 116 1.13 5.14 -3.41
CA ASN A 116 0.07 6.14 -3.25
C ASN A 116 -1.12 5.96 -4.20
N ALA A 117 -1.11 4.96 -5.10
CA ALA A 117 -2.12 4.81 -6.15
C ALA A 117 -3.54 4.62 -5.61
N TRP A 118 -3.68 3.98 -4.43
CA TRP A 118 -4.98 3.79 -3.78
C TRP A 118 -5.69 5.11 -3.44
N ARG A 119 -4.94 6.18 -3.19
CA ARG A 119 -5.46 7.51 -2.79
C ARG A 119 -6.33 8.13 -3.88
N THR A 120 -6.10 7.78 -5.14
CA THR A 120 -6.91 8.25 -6.27
C THR A 120 -7.79 7.17 -6.89
N ALA A 121 -7.45 5.89 -6.68
CA ALA A 121 -8.21 4.77 -7.23
C ALA A 121 -9.47 4.42 -6.41
N LEU A 122 -9.45 4.64 -5.10
CA LEU A 122 -10.55 4.30 -4.20
C LEU A 122 -11.42 5.51 -3.87
N THR A 123 -12.71 5.25 -3.66
CA THR A 123 -13.62 6.25 -3.10
C THR A 123 -13.37 6.44 -1.61
N PHE A 124 -13.71 7.60 -1.05
CA PHE A 124 -13.59 7.86 0.38
C PHE A 124 -14.35 6.82 1.22
N GLN A 125 -15.55 6.41 0.80
CA GLN A 125 -16.35 5.37 1.45
C GLN A 125 -15.61 4.02 1.51
N GLN A 126 -15.00 3.58 0.40
CA GLN A 126 -14.20 2.36 0.38
C GLN A 126 -12.98 2.45 1.31
N ILE A 127 -12.33 3.62 1.37
CA ILE A 127 -11.20 3.85 2.28
C ILE A 127 -11.67 3.74 3.73
N LYS A 128 -12.80 4.37 4.10
CA LYS A 128 -13.35 4.26 5.46
C LYS A 128 -13.69 2.81 5.83
N GLN A 129 -14.22 2.03 4.91
CA GLN A 129 -14.45 0.60 5.14
C GLN A 129 -13.14 -0.14 5.44
N VAL A 130 -12.09 0.05 4.64
CA VAL A 130 -10.78 -0.56 4.91
C VAL A 130 -10.26 -0.13 6.29
N GLU A 131 -10.34 1.15 6.62
CA GLU A 131 -9.90 1.68 7.92
C GLU A 131 -10.66 1.12 9.12
N GLU A 132 -11.95 0.80 8.95
CA GLU A 132 -12.76 0.18 10.00
C GLU A 132 -12.34 -1.28 10.23
N PHE A 133 -12.25 -2.09 9.18
CA PHE A 133 -11.87 -3.51 9.30
C PHE A 133 -10.41 -3.69 9.71
N CYS A 134 -9.53 -2.81 9.25
CA CYS A 134 -8.09 -2.95 9.39
C CYS A 134 -7.49 -1.98 10.43
N TYR A 135 -8.32 -1.39 11.29
CA TYR A 135 -7.88 -0.41 12.29
C TYR A 135 -6.70 -0.90 13.14
N GLN A 136 -6.78 -2.13 13.67
CA GLN A 136 -5.73 -2.70 14.51
C GLN A 136 -4.38 -2.86 13.79
N PRO A 137 -4.29 -3.59 12.65
CA PRO A 137 -3.03 -3.72 11.94
C PRO A 137 -2.53 -2.36 11.43
N MET A 138 -3.42 -1.45 10.99
CA MET A 138 -3.04 -0.10 10.59
C MET A 138 -2.35 0.67 11.71
N ALA A 139 -2.90 0.64 12.92
CA ALA A 139 -2.35 1.34 14.08
C ALA A 139 -0.97 0.79 14.49
N VAL A 140 -0.75 -0.52 14.40
CA VAL A 140 0.55 -1.15 14.68
C VAL A 140 1.58 -0.79 13.61
N LEU A 141 1.19 -0.85 12.34
CA LEU A 141 2.05 -0.55 11.21
C LEU A 141 2.24 0.97 10.97
N GLY A 142 1.57 1.82 11.74
CA GLY A 142 1.71 3.27 11.65
C GLY A 142 1.03 3.89 10.42
N TYR A 143 -0.08 3.33 9.94
CA TYR A 143 -0.92 3.94 8.91
C TYR A 143 -1.96 4.85 9.55
N GLU A 144 -2.02 6.11 9.10
CA GLU A 144 -2.97 7.10 9.59
C GLU A 144 -4.31 6.99 8.87
N ARG A 145 -5.38 7.18 9.66
CA ARG A 145 -6.73 7.26 9.10
C ARG A 145 -7.00 8.66 8.56
N VAL A 146 -7.71 8.72 7.45
CA VAL A 146 -8.13 9.96 6.82
C VAL A 146 -9.46 10.46 7.37
N ASN A 147 -9.59 11.77 7.42
CA ASN A 147 -10.73 12.49 7.99
C ASN A 147 -11.59 13.15 6.90
N SER A 148 -11.01 13.42 5.71
CA SER A 148 -11.76 14.00 4.60
C SER A 148 -11.30 13.49 3.23
N PRO A 149 -12.14 13.56 2.19
CA PRO A 149 -11.76 13.22 0.81
C PRO A 149 -10.60 14.06 0.27
N GLU A 150 -10.48 15.32 0.69
CA GLU A 150 -9.42 16.24 0.29
C GLU A 150 -8.09 15.80 0.86
N GLU A 151 -8.08 15.38 2.13
CA GLU A 151 -6.89 14.84 2.81
C GLU A 151 -6.35 13.59 2.08
N VAL A 152 -7.24 12.71 1.62
CA VAL A 152 -6.83 11.54 0.82
C VAL A 152 -6.10 11.99 -0.44
N LYS A 153 -6.57 13.04 -1.14
CA LYS A 153 -6.00 13.44 -2.43
C LYS A 153 -4.74 14.29 -2.31
N ASP A 154 -4.45 14.83 -1.12
CA ASP A 154 -3.26 15.63 -0.88
C ASP A 154 -2.00 14.77 -0.74
N LEU A 155 -1.37 14.44 -1.87
CA LEU A 155 -0.15 13.63 -1.92
C LEU A 155 1.07 14.29 -1.23
N SER A 156 1.00 15.58 -0.88
CA SER A 156 2.06 16.25 -0.11
C SER A 156 2.02 15.84 1.37
N LYS A 157 0.85 15.39 1.86
CA LYS A 157 0.67 14.93 3.23
C LYS A 157 1.00 13.45 3.35
N THR A 158 1.89 13.14 4.30
CA THR A 158 2.16 11.76 4.71
C THR A 158 1.00 11.21 5.55
N LEU A 159 0.58 9.99 5.21
CA LEU A 159 -0.38 9.19 5.99
C LEU A 159 0.34 8.07 6.77
N LEU A 160 1.63 8.28 7.05
CA LEU A 160 2.48 7.33 7.73
C LEU A 160 3.06 7.95 9.00
N ARG A 161 3.12 7.15 10.05
CA ARG A 161 3.90 7.39 11.27
C ARG A 161 4.87 6.23 11.47
N LYS A 162 5.73 6.36 12.48
CA LYS A 162 6.64 5.30 12.90
C LYS A 162 5.83 4.07 13.36
N PRO A 163 6.08 2.88 12.80
CA PRO A 163 5.46 1.64 13.29
C PRO A 163 5.77 1.39 14.76
N ARG A 164 4.90 0.63 15.44
CA ARG A 164 5.06 0.23 16.85
C ARG A 164 5.75 -1.13 17.03
N LEU A 165 6.40 -1.62 15.99
CA LEU A 165 7.13 -2.90 15.91
C LEU A 165 8.60 -2.73 16.27
#